data_AF-A0A7X6YD37-F1
#
_entry.id   AF-A0A7X6YD37-F1
#
_cell.length_a   1.000
_cell.length_b   1.000
_cell.length_c   1.000
_cell.angle_alpha   90.00
_cell.angle_beta   90.00
_cell.angle_gamma   90.00
#
_symmetry.space_group_name_H-M   'P 1'
#
loop_
_entity.id
_entity.type
_entity.pdbx_description
1 polymer ?
#
loop_
_entity_poly.entity_id
_entity_poly.type
_entity_poly.pdbx_seq_one_letter_code
_entity_poly.pdbx_strand_id
1 'polypeptide(L)'
;MRAFACGAMLAVAVVALGADEDGCVMRQGLPNACRIWREKKQEGTVFYIGGGAGNAKGGTRETFTGVVKATFPEVRGLRLFSAWNRIYPDRCSSVIEVFRAMSSPAASSGEAGYPFVALTVVELSAEDIGMPEAEVLAALEGMVRYLRRKVPSRDILFIHPADPRFVADYRAGRVPDAIRWHESVAEHYGIPSVNLARIAALKTEGAGIDAKGLLHASAGALLAQCAAQPAQPKPVRYASPKPLSPSPWDNPVLVNYERGELDPAGWLGWQLSPVDQIFHVAACSTPGPEMRMDFIGTAVGVYGVTGPDAGDLEFSLDGGRWQGVSVFDREAEDGTCHLFLQMEPLGYNPPKDRWGLIPKTMKRLREGGKLRVVMLGDSIVNNIQSSSFNLLVERTYPGSSIEKIVSVRGSTGCWYYQEPENLKRYVLRHAPDLLVIGGISQRGDVEAIRSVISQTRAALPEVEVIVLTDVFGAKGTIDPYDPKTAAEPDPNGTGYRERLLKMANEEKVEYLNLTQPWARFLAASKQPLGAFMSDAVHANARGCQLIGRFLELYFAPDGWDARGVAQAALKRPASAGP
;
A
#
# COMPACT_ATOMS: atom_id res chain seq x y z
N MET A 1 -24.44 8.69 63.00
CA MET A 1 -25.43 9.01 61.93
C MET A 1 -24.89 10.18 61.12
N ARG A 2 -24.38 9.93 59.93
CA ARG A 2 -24.01 10.97 58.96
C ARG A 2 -24.60 10.56 57.61
N ALA A 3 -25.43 11.44 57.07
CA ALA A 3 -26.01 11.33 55.74
C ALA A 3 -24.93 11.46 54.67
N PHE A 4 -25.06 10.73 53.57
CA PHE A 4 -24.54 11.15 52.28
C PHE A 4 -25.47 10.69 51.16
N ALA A 5 -25.79 11.65 50.29
CA ALA A 5 -26.72 11.60 49.19
C ALA A 5 -26.32 10.54 48.14
N CYS A 6 -27.31 9.80 47.65
CA CYS A 6 -27.16 8.98 46.45
C CYS A 6 -27.68 9.80 45.25
N GLY A 7 -26.76 10.16 44.36
CA GLY A 7 -27.05 10.89 43.13
C GLY A 7 -27.85 10.04 42.15
N ALA A 8 -28.81 10.68 41.50
CA ALA A 8 -29.59 10.11 40.41
C ALA A 8 -28.67 9.74 39.23
N MET A 9 -28.62 8.45 38.87
CA MET A 9 -28.12 8.03 37.57
C MET A 9 -29.13 8.44 36.50
N LEU A 10 -28.73 9.36 35.63
CA LEU A 10 -29.40 9.59 34.36
C LEU A 10 -29.17 8.33 33.49
N ALA A 11 -30.15 7.44 33.47
CA ALA A 11 -30.21 6.38 32.46
C ALA A 11 -30.49 7.05 31.11
N VAL A 12 -29.45 7.16 30.27
CA VAL A 12 -29.64 7.47 28.85
C VAL A 12 -30.33 6.25 28.24
N ALA A 13 -31.64 6.34 28.06
CA ALA A 13 -32.41 5.38 27.30
C ALA A 13 -31.95 5.47 25.84
N VAL A 14 -31.04 4.58 25.45
CA VAL A 14 -30.83 4.26 24.02
C VAL A 14 -32.12 3.58 23.59
N VAL A 15 -33.02 4.34 22.95
CA VAL A 15 -34.17 3.76 22.26
C VAL A 15 -33.62 2.88 21.16
N ALA A 16 -33.66 1.56 21.38
CA ALA A 16 -33.39 0.57 20.36
C ALA A 16 -34.54 0.61 19.33
N LEU A 17 -34.41 1.51 18.35
CA LEU A 17 -35.17 1.43 17.11
C LEU A 17 -34.55 0.31 16.26
N GLY A 18 -35.35 -0.70 15.92
CA GLY A 18 -34.93 -1.91 15.19
C GLY A 18 -34.37 -1.60 13.80
N ALA A 19 -33.48 -2.46 13.26
CA ALA A 19 -32.84 -2.24 11.96
C ALA A 19 -33.75 -2.53 10.77
N ASP A 20 -35.05 -2.75 10.98
CA ASP A 20 -36.06 -2.66 9.92
C ASP A 20 -36.55 -1.20 9.72
N GLU A 21 -35.67 -0.22 9.98
CA GLU A 21 -35.84 1.10 9.40
C GLU A 21 -35.35 1.05 7.95
N ASP A 22 -36.14 1.59 7.03
CA ASP A 22 -36.11 1.51 5.56
C ASP A 22 -34.76 1.57 4.80
N GLY A 23 -33.59 1.64 5.43
CA GLY A 23 -32.29 1.54 4.75
C GLY A 23 -31.23 0.72 5.46
N CYS A 24 -31.48 0.05 6.59
CA CYS A 24 -30.53 -0.90 7.17
C CYS A 24 -31.01 -2.33 6.91
N VAL A 25 -30.10 -3.25 6.56
CA VAL A 25 -30.46 -4.66 6.36
C VAL A 25 -29.43 -5.54 7.05
N MET A 26 -29.88 -6.31 8.05
CA MET A 26 -29.01 -7.06 8.95
C MET A 26 -28.43 -8.35 8.34
N ARG A 27 -29.21 -9.06 7.51
CA ARG A 27 -28.85 -10.37 6.93
C ARG A 27 -28.17 -11.31 7.95
N GLN A 28 -26.99 -11.84 7.64
CA GLN A 28 -26.26 -12.74 8.54
C GLN A 28 -25.49 -12.00 9.66
N GLY A 29 -25.49 -10.67 9.65
CA GLY A 29 -24.80 -9.85 10.65
C GLY A 29 -23.28 -9.86 10.51
N LEU A 30 -22.60 -9.49 11.61
CA LEU A 30 -21.14 -9.37 11.71
C LEU A 30 -20.57 -10.16 12.92
N PRO A 31 -20.84 -11.48 13.02
CA PRO A 31 -20.48 -12.29 14.18
C PRO A 31 -18.97 -12.28 14.50
N ASN A 32 -18.10 -12.22 13.49
CA ASN A 32 -16.65 -12.29 13.72
C ASN A 32 -16.09 -10.94 14.15
N ALA A 33 -16.44 -9.85 13.48
CA ALA A 33 -16.01 -8.51 13.82
C ALA A 33 -16.49 -8.13 15.23
N CYS A 34 -17.76 -8.39 15.57
CA CYS A 34 -18.29 -8.12 16.90
C CYS A 34 -17.63 -8.99 17.99
N ARG A 35 -17.23 -10.22 17.67
CA ARG A 35 -16.45 -11.08 18.58
C ARG A 35 -15.05 -10.51 18.80
N ILE A 36 -14.34 -10.18 17.72
CA ILE A 36 -12.98 -9.62 17.75
C ILE A 36 -12.94 -8.33 18.57
N TRP A 37 -13.88 -7.41 18.32
CA TRP A 37 -13.94 -6.11 19.02
C TRP A 37 -14.23 -6.25 20.52
N ARG A 38 -15.03 -7.24 20.94
CA ARG A 38 -15.34 -7.51 22.35
C ARG A 38 -14.23 -8.26 23.09
N GLU A 39 -13.56 -9.20 22.44
CA GLU A 39 -12.54 -10.05 23.08
C GLU A 39 -11.22 -9.34 23.39
N LYS A 40 -10.89 -8.25 22.66
CA LYS A 40 -9.67 -7.42 22.84
C LYS A 40 -8.34 -8.17 22.65
N LYS A 41 -8.37 -9.40 22.14
CA LYS A 41 -7.17 -10.20 21.86
C LYS A 41 -6.43 -9.72 20.61
N GLN A 42 -7.15 -9.13 19.66
CA GLN A 42 -6.65 -8.60 18.40
C GLN A 42 -7.04 -7.14 18.24
N GLU A 43 -6.34 -6.44 17.34
CA GLU A 43 -6.69 -5.08 16.97
C GLU A 43 -8.00 -5.05 16.17
N GLY A 44 -8.94 -4.20 16.55
CA GLY A 44 -10.22 -4.07 15.86
C GLY A 44 -10.04 -3.41 14.52
N THR A 45 -9.71 -4.15 13.48
CA THR A 45 -9.21 -3.54 12.24
C THR A 45 -10.23 -3.59 11.11
N VAL A 46 -10.36 -2.51 10.35
CA VAL A 46 -11.29 -2.39 9.22
C VAL A 46 -10.53 -2.22 7.91
N PHE A 47 -10.87 -3.00 6.88
CA PHE A 47 -10.42 -2.78 5.51
C PHE A 47 -11.54 -2.10 4.72
N TYR A 48 -11.34 -0.85 4.36
CA TYR A 48 -12.31 -0.03 3.65
C TYR A 48 -11.97 0.00 2.16
N ILE A 49 -12.97 -0.31 1.33
CA ILE A 49 -12.91 -0.25 -0.13
C ILE A 49 -13.99 0.74 -0.56
N GLY A 50 -13.58 1.92 -1.00
CA GLY A 50 -14.53 2.95 -1.42
C GLY A 50 -13.88 4.01 -2.28
N GLY A 51 -14.70 4.85 -2.91
CA GLY A 51 -14.23 5.90 -3.80
C GLY A 51 -13.74 7.16 -3.10
N GLY A 52 -13.61 8.24 -3.86
CA GLY A 52 -12.95 9.44 -3.40
C GLY A 52 -13.65 10.14 -2.23
N ALA A 53 -14.96 10.35 -2.33
CA ALA A 53 -15.75 11.03 -1.30
C ALA A 53 -15.68 10.29 0.05
N GLY A 54 -15.80 8.96 0.02
CA GLY A 54 -15.70 8.13 1.21
C GLY A 54 -14.30 8.10 1.83
N ASN A 55 -13.24 8.20 1.01
CA ASN A 55 -11.84 8.27 1.46
C ASN A 55 -11.38 9.65 1.96
N ALA A 56 -12.10 10.72 1.63
CA ALA A 56 -11.80 12.09 2.04
C ALA A 56 -11.69 12.23 3.57
N LYS A 57 -11.02 13.29 4.03
CA LYS A 57 -11.00 13.62 5.47
C LYS A 57 -12.43 13.88 5.95
N GLY A 58 -12.86 13.16 6.97
CA GLY A 58 -14.24 13.15 7.44
C GLY A 58 -15.24 12.46 6.51
N GLY A 59 -14.80 11.71 5.50
CA GLY A 59 -15.67 10.84 4.71
C GLY A 59 -16.10 9.59 5.48
N THR A 60 -16.90 8.72 4.84
CA THR A 60 -17.43 7.47 5.42
C THR A 60 -16.35 6.66 6.13
N ARG A 61 -15.17 6.57 5.52
CA ARG A 61 -14.04 5.81 6.03
C ARG A 61 -13.62 6.24 7.44
N GLU A 62 -13.42 7.54 7.64
CA GLU A 62 -13.00 8.08 8.94
C GLU A 62 -14.17 8.02 9.95
N THR A 63 -15.37 8.44 9.52
CA THR A 63 -16.56 8.47 10.37
C THR A 63 -16.95 7.07 10.87
N PHE A 64 -16.88 6.04 10.02
CA PHE A 64 -17.20 4.66 10.40
C PHE A 64 -16.34 4.15 11.56
N THR A 65 -15.06 4.56 11.65
CA THR A 65 -14.23 4.20 12.81
C THR A 65 -14.74 4.83 14.10
N GLY A 66 -15.28 6.05 14.03
CA GLY A 66 -15.97 6.70 15.14
C GLY A 66 -17.21 5.92 15.57
N VAL A 67 -17.98 5.38 14.61
CA VAL A 67 -19.13 4.52 14.88
C VAL A 67 -18.72 3.26 15.63
N VAL A 68 -17.70 2.54 15.15
CA VAL A 68 -17.19 1.33 15.82
C VAL A 68 -16.76 1.62 17.26
N LYS A 69 -16.03 2.73 17.50
CA LYS A 69 -15.61 3.12 18.86
C LYS A 69 -16.81 3.47 19.76
N ALA A 70 -17.85 4.08 19.22
CA ALA A 70 -19.05 4.42 19.98
C ALA A 70 -19.83 3.15 20.37
N THR A 71 -19.93 2.17 19.47
CA THR A 71 -20.65 0.91 19.72
C THR A 71 -19.83 -0.09 20.55
N PHE A 72 -18.50 -0.11 20.39
CA PHE A 72 -17.57 -0.98 21.11
C PHE A 72 -16.47 -0.12 21.78
N PRO A 73 -16.78 0.60 22.87
CA PRO A 73 -15.82 1.46 23.57
C PRO A 73 -14.55 0.72 24.01
N GLU A 74 -14.65 -0.59 24.20
CA GLU A 74 -13.59 -1.46 24.67
C GLU A 74 -12.70 -2.06 23.57
N VAL A 75 -12.93 -1.70 22.30
CA VAL A 75 -12.13 -2.21 21.17
C VAL A 75 -10.65 -1.87 21.35
N ARG A 76 -9.80 -2.90 21.33
CA ARG A 76 -8.34 -2.72 21.36
C ARG A 76 -7.87 -2.26 19.99
N GLY A 77 -7.20 -1.11 19.90
CA GLY A 77 -6.53 -0.62 18.69
C GLY A 77 -7.43 -0.66 17.44
N LEU A 78 -8.20 0.41 17.18
CA LEU A 78 -8.97 0.51 15.94
C LEU A 78 -8.08 1.04 14.83
N ARG A 79 -7.60 0.14 13.97
CA ARG A 79 -6.87 0.49 12.75
C ARG A 79 -7.79 0.42 11.55
N LEU A 80 -7.48 1.26 10.59
CA LEU A 80 -8.22 1.36 9.36
C LEU A 80 -7.22 1.25 8.22
N PHE A 81 -7.41 0.24 7.40
CA PHE A 81 -6.71 0.10 6.13
C PHE A 81 -7.69 0.51 5.06
N SER A 82 -7.29 1.41 4.20
CA SER A 82 -8.00 1.57 2.94
C SER A 82 -7.31 0.72 1.90
N ALA A 83 -8.05 0.21 0.92
CA ALA A 83 -7.42 -0.21 -0.33
C ALA A 83 -6.53 0.95 -0.83
N TRP A 84 -7.02 2.20 -0.75
CA TRP A 84 -6.34 3.40 -1.27
C TRP A 84 -6.72 4.68 -0.48
N ASN A 85 -5.77 5.57 -0.15
CA ASN A 85 -5.95 6.62 0.88
C ASN A 85 -6.45 8.01 0.41
N ARG A 86 -6.78 8.24 -0.87
CA ARG A 86 -7.08 9.60 -1.37
C ARG A 86 -8.17 9.65 -2.43
N ILE A 87 -8.76 10.85 -2.54
CA ILE A 87 -9.77 11.26 -3.53
C ILE A 87 -9.12 11.25 -4.91
N TYR A 88 -9.68 10.50 -5.85
CA TYR A 88 -9.17 10.38 -7.20
C TYR A 88 -10.20 10.90 -8.22
N PRO A 89 -9.76 11.42 -9.37
CA PRO A 89 -10.64 11.74 -10.49
C PRO A 89 -11.03 10.53 -11.37
N ASP A 90 -10.60 9.29 -11.06
CA ASP A 90 -11.20 8.09 -11.68
C ASP A 90 -12.53 7.74 -11.02
N ARG A 91 -13.41 7.15 -11.84
CA ARG A 91 -14.55 6.39 -11.35
C ARG A 91 -13.98 5.10 -10.74
N CYS A 92 -13.53 5.16 -9.47
CA CYS A 92 -13.07 4.04 -8.62
C CYS A 92 -14.16 2.95 -8.46
N SER A 93 -14.66 2.43 -9.58
CA SER A 93 -15.77 1.52 -9.66
C SER A 93 -15.36 0.16 -9.14
N SER A 94 -16.36 -0.66 -8.87
CA SER A 94 -16.16 -2.07 -8.54
C SER A 94 -15.25 -2.79 -9.54
N VAL A 95 -15.38 -2.45 -10.84
CA VAL A 95 -14.61 -3.03 -11.96
C VAL A 95 -13.11 -2.89 -11.79
N ILE A 96 -12.62 -1.77 -11.26
CA ILE A 96 -11.19 -1.56 -11.03
C ILE A 96 -10.79 -2.04 -9.62
N GLU A 97 -11.63 -1.75 -8.61
CA GLU A 97 -11.32 -2.09 -7.22
C GLU A 97 -11.25 -3.60 -6.97
N VAL A 98 -11.92 -4.43 -7.77
CA VAL A 98 -11.79 -5.89 -7.66
C VAL A 98 -10.35 -6.35 -7.91
N PHE A 99 -9.64 -5.76 -8.88
CA PHE A 99 -8.23 -6.05 -9.12
C PHE A 99 -7.32 -5.37 -8.11
N ARG A 100 -7.58 -4.09 -7.82
CA ARG A 100 -6.75 -3.29 -6.92
C ARG A 100 -6.86 -3.75 -5.47
N ALA A 101 -8.05 -3.75 -4.88
CA ALA A 101 -8.26 -4.08 -3.48
C ALA A 101 -7.93 -5.54 -3.17
N MET A 102 -8.26 -6.49 -4.05
CA MET A 102 -7.99 -7.91 -3.79
C MET A 102 -6.52 -8.29 -3.95
N SER A 103 -5.72 -7.45 -4.64
CA SER A 103 -4.26 -7.55 -4.68
C SER A 103 -3.58 -7.00 -3.41
N SER A 104 -4.34 -6.36 -2.51
CA SER A 104 -3.83 -5.90 -1.21
C SER A 104 -3.72 -7.06 -0.21
N PRO A 105 -2.64 -7.13 0.59
CA PRO A 105 -2.56 -8.11 1.67
C PRO A 105 -3.70 -8.02 2.70
N ALA A 106 -4.38 -6.87 2.82
CA ALA A 106 -5.57 -6.70 3.66
C ALA A 106 -6.77 -7.56 3.20
N ALA A 107 -6.84 -7.92 1.92
CA ALA A 107 -7.87 -8.80 1.38
C ALA A 107 -7.55 -10.30 1.60
N SER A 108 -6.28 -10.67 1.71
CA SER A 108 -5.86 -12.08 1.77
C SER A 108 -5.41 -12.57 3.15
N SER A 109 -5.07 -11.67 4.07
CA SER A 109 -4.55 -12.04 5.40
C SER A 109 -5.65 -12.50 6.35
N GLY A 110 -5.51 -13.73 6.86
CA GLY A 110 -6.39 -14.34 7.86
C GLY A 110 -6.09 -13.86 9.29
N GLU A 111 -6.77 -14.45 10.29
CA GLU A 111 -6.73 -13.95 11.67
C GLU A 111 -5.33 -13.95 12.33
N ALA A 112 -4.43 -14.82 11.87
CA ALA A 112 -3.04 -14.91 12.35
C ALA A 112 -2.03 -14.17 11.46
N GLY A 113 -2.49 -13.59 10.34
CA GLY A 113 -1.67 -12.87 9.38
C GLY A 113 -1.59 -11.37 9.69
N TYR A 114 -0.61 -10.71 9.07
CA TYR A 114 -0.53 -9.25 9.06
C TYR A 114 -0.68 -8.75 7.61
N PRO A 115 -1.46 -7.69 7.33
CA PRO A 115 -2.36 -7.01 8.26
C PRO A 115 -3.55 -7.91 8.66
N PHE A 116 -3.88 -7.93 9.94
CA PHE A 116 -5.12 -8.54 10.42
C PHE A 116 -6.31 -7.61 10.12
N VAL A 117 -7.43 -8.15 9.67
CA VAL A 117 -8.64 -7.36 9.42
C VAL A 117 -9.86 -8.11 9.92
N ALA A 118 -10.64 -7.43 10.76
CA ALA A 118 -11.88 -7.93 11.34
C ALA A 118 -13.07 -7.78 10.40
N LEU A 119 -13.17 -6.62 9.73
CA LEU A 119 -14.29 -6.26 8.86
C LEU A 119 -13.79 -5.66 7.55
N THR A 120 -14.38 -6.08 6.43
CA THR A 120 -14.24 -5.38 5.15
C THR A 120 -15.49 -4.52 4.90
N VAL A 121 -15.33 -3.24 4.65
CA VAL A 121 -16.41 -2.31 4.28
C VAL A 121 -16.29 -1.99 2.80
N VAL A 122 -17.38 -2.14 2.05
CA VAL A 122 -17.46 -1.82 0.61
C VAL A 122 -18.45 -0.67 0.41
N GLU A 123 -17.97 0.43 -0.16
CA GLU A 123 -18.76 1.62 -0.52
C GLU A 123 -18.36 2.09 -1.93
N LEU A 124 -18.85 1.40 -2.96
CA LEU A 124 -18.51 1.65 -4.37
C LEU A 124 -19.72 1.99 -5.24
N SER A 125 -20.93 2.02 -4.68
CA SER A 125 -22.13 2.14 -5.48
C SER A 125 -22.20 3.47 -6.24
N ALA A 126 -21.70 4.57 -5.67
CA ALA A 126 -21.68 5.87 -6.35
C ALA A 126 -20.72 5.90 -7.54
N GLU A 127 -19.64 5.13 -7.47
CA GLU A 127 -18.62 4.98 -8.50
C GLU A 127 -19.07 4.06 -9.63
N ASP A 128 -20.04 3.18 -9.37
CA ASP A 128 -20.65 2.29 -10.36
C ASP A 128 -21.79 2.95 -11.17
N ILE A 129 -22.09 4.23 -10.95
CA ILE A 129 -23.13 4.95 -11.71
C ILE A 129 -22.74 5.01 -13.20
N GLY A 130 -23.63 4.46 -14.04
CA GLY A 130 -23.46 4.40 -15.49
C GLY A 130 -22.52 3.30 -15.97
N MET A 131 -22.03 2.43 -15.08
CA MET A 131 -21.27 1.23 -15.47
C MET A 131 -22.19 0.13 -16.00
N PRO A 132 -21.70 -0.79 -16.85
CA PRO A 132 -22.48 -1.94 -17.29
C PRO A 132 -22.82 -2.90 -16.13
N GLU A 133 -24.10 -3.26 -15.98
CA GLU A 133 -24.60 -4.15 -14.90
C GLU A 133 -23.79 -5.46 -14.81
N ALA A 134 -23.50 -6.09 -15.95
CA ALA A 134 -22.78 -7.36 -15.99
C ALA A 134 -21.35 -7.25 -15.42
N GLU A 135 -20.65 -6.14 -15.68
CA GLU A 135 -19.30 -5.92 -15.16
C GLU A 135 -19.31 -5.61 -13.66
N VAL A 136 -20.26 -4.78 -13.20
CA VAL A 136 -20.42 -4.47 -11.77
C VAL A 136 -20.75 -5.74 -10.98
N LEU A 137 -21.68 -6.56 -11.46
CA LEU A 137 -22.01 -7.83 -10.82
C LEU A 137 -20.82 -8.79 -10.81
N ALA A 138 -20.11 -8.95 -11.92
CA ALA A 138 -18.92 -9.82 -11.99
C ALA A 138 -17.80 -9.35 -11.04
N ALA A 139 -17.61 -8.03 -10.93
CA ALA A 139 -16.59 -7.44 -10.08
C ALA A 139 -16.93 -7.53 -8.58
N LEU A 140 -18.12 -7.09 -8.17
CA LEU A 140 -18.55 -7.14 -6.76
C LEU A 140 -18.63 -8.57 -6.25
N GLU A 141 -19.23 -9.46 -7.04
CA GLU A 141 -19.26 -10.88 -6.71
C GLU A 141 -17.84 -11.45 -6.66
N GLY A 142 -16.98 -11.07 -7.60
CA GLY A 142 -15.56 -11.41 -7.62
C GLY A 142 -14.85 -11.06 -6.32
N MET A 143 -15.04 -9.83 -5.81
CA MET A 143 -14.50 -9.40 -4.52
C MET A 143 -15.00 -10.26 -3.36
N VAL A 144 -16.32 -10.46 -3.26
CA VAL A 144 -16.93 -11.25 -2.19
C VAL A 144 -16.39 -12.68 -2.22
N ARG A 145 -16.39 -13.33 -3.39
CA ARG A 145 -15.91 -14.70 -3.56
C ARG A 145 -14.42 -14.84 -3.28
N TYR A 146 -13.60 -13.87 -3.70
CA TYR A 146 -12.18 -13.83 -3.38
C TYR A 146 -11.97 -13.79 -1.85
N LEU A 147 -12.65 -12.87 -1.15
CA LEU A 147 -12.57 -12.76 0.31
C LEU A 147 -13.04 -14.04 1.00
N ARG A 148 -14.18 -14.61 0.59
CA ARG A 148 -14.71 -15.86 1.14
C ARG A 148 -13.77 -17.05 0.93
N ARG A 149 -13.03 -17.08 -0.19
CA ARG A 149 -12.05 -18.14 -0.49
C ARG A 149 -10.77 -17.97 0.32
N LYS A 150 -10.22 -16.75 0.38
CA LYS A 150 -8.94 -16.46 1.04
C LYS A 150 -9.08 -16.41 2.57
N VAL A 151 -10.15 -15.79 3.07
CA VAL A 151 -10.42 -15.61 4.49
C VAL A 151 -11.90 -15.92 4.78
N PRO A 152 -12.28 -17.21 4.89
CA PRO A 152 -13.68 -17.61 5.01
C PRO A 152 -14.43 -17.05 6.23
N SER A 153 -13.72 -16.55 7.24
CA SER A 153 -14.29 -15.90 8.43
C SER A 153 -14.32 -14.37 8.35
N ARG A 154 -13.94 -13.76 7.22
CA ARG A 154 -13.99 -12.30 7.06
C ARG A 154 -15.44 -11.84 6.99
N ASP A 155 -15.82 -10.94 7.90
CA ASP A 155 -17.08 -10.23 7.79
C ASP A 155 -16.99 -9.13 6.73
N ILE A 156 -18.11 -8.86 6.05
CA ILE A 156 -18.24 -7.86 5.00
C ILE A 156 -19.47 -6.99 5.32
N LEU A 157 -19.38 -5.69 5.08
CA LEU A 157 -20.48 -4.73 5.21
C LEU A 157 -20.54 -3.86 3.96
N PHE A 158 -21.71 -3.72 3.36
CA PHE A 158 -21.95 -2.78 2.26
C PHE A 158 -22.49 -1.46 2.82
N ILE A 159 -21.99 -0.33 2.30
CA ILE A 159 -22.52 0.99 2.61
C ILE A 159 -22.82 1.70 1.29
N HIS A 160 -24.05 2.21 1.15
CA HIS A 160 -24.42 3.10 0.05
C HIS A 160 -24.40 4.55 0.56
N PRO A 161 -23.57 5.43 -0.02
CA PRO A 161 -23.46 6.80 0.44
C PRO A 161 -24.75 7.57 0.15
N ALA A 162 -24.96 8.67 0.86
CA ALA A 162 -26.05 9.61 0.60
C ALA A 162 -25.74 10.51 -0.61
N ASP A 163 -25.39 9.91 -1.74
CA ASP A 163 -25.13 10.62 -3.00
C ASP A 163 -26.42 11.34 -3.46
N PRO A 164 -26.37 12.63 -3.83
CA PRO A 164 -27.55 13.39 -4.24
C PRO A 164 -28.33 12.74 -5.40
N ARG A 165 -27.65 12.04 -6.31
CA ARG A 165 -28.29 11.34 -7.44
C ARG A 165 -29.16 10.19 -6.94
N PHE A 166 -28.64 9.39 -6.01
CA PHE A 166 -29.40 8.31 -5.37
C PHE A 166 -30.57 8.82 -4.55
N VAL A 167 -30.36 9.88 -3.78
CA VAL A 167 -31.42 10.50 -2.97
C VAL A 167 -32.54 11.03 -3.87
N ALA A 168 -32.20 11.65 -5.00
CA ALA A 168 -33.19 12.14 -5.96
C ALA A 168 -34.03 11.00 -6.55
N ASP A 169 -33.42 9.87 -6.93
CA ASP A 169 -34.13 8.71 -7.43
C ASP A 169 -35.07 8.11 -6.37
N TYR A 170 -34.61 7.94 -5.13
CA TYR A 170 -35.48 7.45 -4.05
C TYR A 170 -36.66 8.38 -3.78
N ARG A 171 -36.45 9.70 -3.80
CA ARG A 171 -37.55 10.69 -3.68
C ARG A 171 -38.53 10.62 -4.85
N ALA A 172 -38.07 10.18 -6.02
CA ALA A 172 -38.91 9.93 -7.19
C ALA A 172 -39.57 8.54 -7.18
N GLY A 173 -39.43 7.77 -6.09
CA GLY A 173 -39.96 6.40 -5.97
C GLY A 173 -39.20 5.36 -6.81
N ARG A 174 -37.97 5.67 -7.25
CA ARG A 174 -37.11 4.77 -8.01
C ARG A 174 -35.95 4.27 -7.16
N VAL A 175 -35.60 2.99 -7.32
CA VAL A 175 -34.37 2.44 -6.72
C VAL A 175 -33.23 2.65 -7.72
N PRO A 176 -32.11 3.29 -7.32
CA PRO A 176 -30.96 3.46 -8.21
C PRO A 176 -30.38 2.11 -8.65
N ASP A 177 -30.05 1.98 -9.93
CA ASP A 177 -29.53 0.74 -10.51
C ASP A 177 -28.28 0.23 -9.81
N ALA A 178 -27.29 1.09 -9.55
CA ALA A 178 -26.07 0.71 -8.86
C ALA A 178 -26.34 0.11 -7.46
N ILE A 179 -27.29 0.69 -6.71
CA ILE A 179 -27.67 0.14 -5.40
C ILE A 179 -28.41 -1.19 -5.58
N ARG A 180 -29.30 -1.31 -6.57
CA ARG A 180 -29.99 -2.57 -6.88
C ARG A 180 -28.99 -3.70 -7.17
N TRP A 181 -27.94 -3.44 -7.95
CA TRP A 181 -26.91 -4.44 -8.25
C TRP A 181 -26.13 -4.86 -7.00
N HIS A 182 -25.68 -3.89 -6.19
CA HIS A 182 -24.96 -4.19 -4.94
C HIS A 182 -25.82 -4.98 -3.95
N GLU A 183 -27.09 -4.59 -3.77
CA GLU A 183 -28.00 -5.27 -2.86
C GLU A 183 -28.34 -6.68 -3.33
N SER A 184 -28.37 -6.95 -4.65
CA SER A 184 -28.54 -8.30 -5.17
C SER A 184 -27.37 -9.23 -4.79
N VAL A 185 -26.14 -8.72 -4.83
CA VAL A 185 -24.95 -9.45 -4.35
C VAL A 185 -25.01 -9.59 -2.83
N ALA A 186 -25.39 -8.53 -2.10
CA ALA A 186 -25.48 -8.57 -0.64
C ALA A 186 -26.50 -9.59 -0.16
N GLU A 187 -27.67 -9.66 -0.80
CA GLU A 187 -28.71 -10.65 -0.53
C GLU A 187 -28.22 -12.07 -0.81
N HIS A 188 -27.68 -12.32 -2.01
CA HIS A 188 -27.20 -13.64 -2.42
C HIS A 188 -26.12 -14.20 -1.47
N TYR A 189 -25.26 -13.33 -0.93
CA TYR A 189 -24.16 -13.72 -0.03
C TYR A 189 -24.42 -13.47 1.46
N GLY A 190 -25.63 -13.02 1.83
CA GLY A 190 -26.03 -12.76 3.22
C GLY A 190 -25.27 -11.62 3.91
N ILE A 191 -24.79 -10.63 3.15
CA ILE A 191 -23.95 -9.52 3.61
C ILE A 191 -24.82 -8.38 4.16
N PRO A 192 -24.62 -7.91 5.41
CA PRO A 192 -25.34 -6.75 5.92
C PRO A 192 -25.06 -5.49 5.09
N SER A 193 -26.03 -4.57 5.05
CA SER A 193 -25.87 -3.29 4.35
C SER A 193 -26.52 -2.10 5.06
N VAL A 194 -25.98 -0.91 4.79
CA VAL A 194 -26.52 0.40 5.23
C VAL A 194 -26.69 1.30 4.01
N ASN A 195 -27.91 1.71 3.73
CA ASN A 195 -28.28 2.56 2.61
C ASN A 195 -28.59 3.99 3.08
N LEU A 196 -27.55 4.82 3.15
CA LEU A 196 -27.69 6.20 3.62
C LEU A 196 -28.52 7.06 2.66
N ALA A 197 -28.49 6.77 1.35
CA ALA A 197 -29.30 7.48 0.37
C ALA A 197 -30.81 7.30 0.60
N ARG A 198 -31.25 6.06 0.85
CA ARG A 198 -32.67 5.78 1.14
C ARG A 198 -33.11 6.44 2.45
N ILE A 199 -32.27 6.38 3.48
CA ILE A 199 -32.56 7.01 4.78
C ILE A 199 -32.63 8.54 4.63
N ALA A 200 -31.70 9.15 3.89
CA ALA A 200 -31.72 10.58 3.61
C ALA A 200 -32.95 11.01 2.79
N ALA A 201 -33.38 10.19 1.83
CA ALA A 201 -34.58 10.46 1.04
C ALA A 201 -35.85 10.47 1.90
N LEU A 202 -35.92 9.62 2.93
CA LEU A 202 -37.08 9.50 3.83
C LEU A 202 -37.08 10.48 4.99
N LYS A 203 -35.91 10.79 5.56
CA LYS A 203 -35.79 11.51 6.85
C LYS A 203 -35.36 12.97 6.72
N THR A 204 -35.03 13.45 5.52
CA THR A 204 -34.48 14.81 5.33
C THR A 204 -35.35 15.61 4.37
N GLU A 205 -36.14 16.56 4.91
CA GLU A 205 -36.93 17.55 4.16
C GLU A 205 -36.28 18.94 4.24
N GLY A 206 -35.70 19.44 3.14
CA GLY A 206 -34.97 20.71 3.16
C GLY A 206 -33.77 20.71 4.14
N ALA A 207 -32.88 21.70 4.00
CA ALA A 207 -31.58 21.79 4.70
C ALA A 207 -30.66 20.55 4.51
N GLY A 208 -29.58 20.72 3.75
CA GLY A 208 -28.57 19.72 3.34
C GLY A 208 -28.39 18.42 4.19
N ILE A 209 -28.05 17.33 3.50
CA ILE A 209 -27.91 15.99 4.11
C ILE A 209 -26.70 15.92 5.07
N ASP A 210 -26.94 15.67 6.36
CA ASP A 210 -25.89 15.30 7.32
C ASP A 210 -25.52 13.82 7.20
N ALA A 211 -24.69 13.50 6.20
CA ALA A 211 -24.25 12.13 5.94
C ALA A 211 -23.49 11.51 7.14
N LYS A 212 -22.76 12.31 7.93
CA LYS A 212 -22.01 11.82 9.10
C LYS A 212 -22.93 11.41 10.23
N GLY A 213 -23.90 12.26 10.55
CA GLY A 213 -24.91 11.96 11.57
C GLY A 213 -25.74 10.74 11.18
N LEU A 214 -26.16 10.65 9.92
CA LEU A 214 -26.86 9.48 9.38
C LEU A 214 -26.02 8.20 9.51
N LEU A 215 -24.75 8.23 9.12
CA LEU A 215 -23.87 7.07 9.27
C LEU A 215 -23.71 6.66 10.74
N HIS A 216 -23.50 7.62 11.65
CA HIS A 216 -23.41 7.35 13.08
C HIS A 216 -24.66 6.67 13.64
N ALA A 217 -25.84 7.19 13.32
CA ALA A 217 -27.09 6.63 13.79
C ALA A 217 -27.36 5.25 13.19
N SER A 218 -27.32 5.14 11.86
CA SER A 218 -27.76 3.95 11.13
C SER A 218 -26.78 2.80 11.22
N ALA A 219 -25.49 3.05 10.96
CA ALA A 219 -24.48 1.99 11.13
C ALA A 219 -24.27 1.65 12.61
N GLY A 220 -24.40 2.63 13.52
CA GLY A 220 -24.33 2.39 14.97
C GLY A 220 -25.43 1.45 15.45
N ALA A 221 -26.68 1.68 15.00
CA ALA A 221 -27.81 0.81 15.30
C ALA A 221 -27.63 -0.61 14.73
N LEU A 222 -27.16 -0.73 13.47
CA LEU A 222 -26.86 -2.01 12.85
C LEU A 222 -25.77 -2.77 13.61
N LEU A 223 -24.67 -2.10 13.97
CA LEU A 223 -23.58 -2.70 14.76
C LEU A 223 -24.04 -3.13 16.15
N ALA A 224 -24.91 -2.35 16.81
CA ALA A 224 -25.47 -2.73 18.11
C ALA A 224 -26.34 -3.99 18.00
N GLN A 225 -27.10 -4.14 16.91
CA GLN A 225 -27.88 -5.35 16.65
C GLN A 225 -27.01 -6.55 16.31
N CYS A 226 -25.94 -6.36 15.52
CA CYS A 226 -24.90 -7.39 15.36
C CYS A 226 -24.30 -7.79 16.69
N ALA A 227 -24.03 -6.84 17.59
CA ALA A 227 -23.49 -7.10 18.91
C ALA A 227 -24.46 -7.88 19.80
N ALA A 228 -25.77 -7.65 19.67
CA ALA A 228 -26.80 -8.33 20.43
C ALA A 228 -27.01 -9.80 20.02
N GLN A 229 -26.52 -10.22 18.84
CA GLN A 229 -26.55 -11.63 18.43
C GLN A 229 -25.71 -12.51 19.39
N PRO A 230 -26.08 -13.79 19.61
CA PRO A 230 -25.33 -14.69 20.46
C PRO A 230 -23.85 -14.78 20.06
N ALA A 231 -22.97 -14.52 21.02
CA ALA A 231 -21.53 -14.53 20.80
C ALA A 231 -21.07 -15.94 20.36
N GLN A 232 -20.30 -15.99 19.29
CA GLN A 232 -19.76 -17.23 18.75
C GLN A 232 -18.40 -17.50 19.39
N PRO A 233 -18.16 -18.69 20.00
CA PRO A 233 -16.89 -18.99 20.67
C PRO A 233 -15.74 -19.25 19.69
N LYS A 234 -16.05 -19.46 18.41
CA LYS A 234 -15.10 -19.71 17.33
C LYS A 234 -15.45 -18.84 16.12
N PRO A 235 -14.49 -18.55 15.22
CA PRO A 235 -14.77 -17.85 13.98
C PRO A 235 -15.86 -18.56 13.17
N VAL A 236 -16.90 -17.83 12.78
CA VAL A 236 -17.94 -18.29 11.86
C VAL A 236 -17.38 -18.21 10.45
N ARG A 237 -17.38 -19.35 9.74
CA ARG A 237 -17.00 -19.41 8.34
C ARG A 237 -18.24 -19.29 7.47
N TYR A 238 -18.17 -18.43 6.48
CA TYR A 238 -19.26 -18.21 5.55
C TYR A 238 -19.17 -19.15 4.35
N ALA A 239 -20.32 -19.70 3.95
CA ALA A 239 -20.44 -20.45 2.71
C ALA A 239 -20.33 -19.50 1.51
N SER A 240 -19.88 -20.03 0.38
CA SER A 240 -19.94 -19.34 -0.91
C SER A 240 -20.96 -20.09 -1.78
N PRO A 241 -22.19 -19.55 -1.97
CA PRO A 241 -23.17 -20.17 -2.85
C PRO A 241 -22.65 -20.26 -4.30
N LYS A 242 -23.44 -20.90 -5.17
CA LYS A 242 -23.19 -20.87 -6.62
C LYS A 242 -23.11 -19.40 -7.09
N PRO A 243 -22.25 -19.07 -8.07
CA PRO A 243 -22.19 -17.72 -8.60
C PRO A 243 -23.56 -17.18 -9.04
N LEU A 244 -23.82 -15.92 -8.72
CA LEU A 244 -24.95 -15.12 -9.19
C LEU A 244 -24.73 -14.67 -10.63
N SER A 245 -23.54 -14.15 -10.93
CA SER A 245 -23.11 -13.79 -12.27
C SER A 245 -22.56 -15.02 -13.02
N PRO A 246 -22.67 -15.07 -14.36
CA PRO A 246 -22.16 -16.20 -15.14
C PRO A 246 -20.64 -16.39 -15.07
N SER A 247 -19.89 -15.31 -14.87
CA SER A 247 -18.41 -15.31 -14.85
C SER A 247 -17.88 -14.27 -13.86
N PRO A 248 -17.95 -14.52 -12.54
CA PRO A 248 -17.43 -13.59 -11.55
C PRO A 248 -15.91 -13.47 -11.67
N TRP A 249 -15.38 -12.26 -11.47
CA TRP A 249 -13.93 -12.02 -11.47
C TRP A 249 -13.32 -12.38 -10.12
N ASP A 250 -13.43 -13.65 -9.73
CA ASP A 250 -13.14 -14.12 -8.38
C ASP A 250 -11.68 -14.54 -8.14
N ASN A 251 -10.81 -14.49 -9.15
CA ASN A 251 -9.35 -14.60 -9.01
C ASN A 251 -8.62 -13.38 -9.63
N PRO A 252 -8.94 -12.16 -9.17
CA PRO A 252 -8.40 -10.95 -9.77
C PRO A 252 -6.95 -10.74 -9.32
N VAL A 253 -6.10 -10.25 -10.23
CA VAL A 253 -4.71 -9.91 -9.95
C VAL A 253 -4.36 -8.63 -10.68
N LEU A 254 -3.75 -7.68 -9.97
CA LEU A 254 -3.07 -6.53 -10.57
C LEU A 254 -1.57 -6.84 -10.64
N VAL A 255 -1.00 -6.74 -11.84
CA VAL A 255 0.43 -6.98 -12.10
C VAL A 255 1.09 -5.73 -12.67
N ASN A 256 2.40 -5.60 -12.47
CA ASN A 256 3.18 -4.54 -13.10
C ASN A 256 3.45 -4.88 -14.57
N TYR A 257 3.58 -3.86 -15.44
CA TYR A 257 3.89 -4.05 -16.86
C TYR A 257 5.23 -4.77 -17.08
N GLU A 258 6.11 -4.76 -16.09
CA GLU A 258 7.40 -5.48 -16.10
C GLU A 258 7.27 -7.00 -16.25
N ARG A 259 6.07 -7.55 -16.04
CA ARG A 259 5.79 -8.97 -16.33
C ARG A 259 5.63 -9.24 -17.82
N GLY A 260 5.36 -8.20 -18.60
CA GLY A 260 5.26 -8.27 -20.05
C GLY A 260 6.58 -7.92 -20.75
N GLU A 261 6.57 -8.12 -22.05
CA GLU A 261 7.63 -7.72 -22.97
C GLU A 261 7.31 -6.34 -23.53
N LEU A 262 8.25 -5.41 -23.39
CA LEU A 262 8.16 -4.07 -23.97
C LEU A 262 9.01 -4.02 -25.24
N ASP A 263 8.44 -3.57 -26.36
CA ASP A 263 9.21 -3.32 -27.58
C ASP A 263 10.22 -2.18 -27.35
N PRO A 264 11.54 -2.47 -27.35
CA PRO A 264 12.56 -1.47 -27.06
C PRO A 264 12.69 -0.39 -28.14
N ALA A 265 12.01 -0.55 -29.29
CA ALA A 265 11.98 0.46 -30.34
C ALA A 265 11.24 1.75 -29.93
N GLY A 266 10.41 1.71 -28.88
CA GLY A 266 9.79 2.93 -28.35
C GLY A 266 9.25 2.87 -26.93
N TRP A 267 9.03 1.68 -26.36
CA TRP A 267 8.64 1.57 -24.95
C TRP A 267 9.84 1.73 -24.03
N LEU A 268 9.76 2.74 -23.17
CA LEU A 268 10.70 2.96 -22.09
C LEU A 268 10.05 2.53 -20.78
N GLY A 269 10.58 1.49 -20.14
CA GLY A 269 10.20 1.13 -18.78
C GLY A 269 10.82 2.08 -17.75
N TRP A 270 10.32 2.04 -16.51
CA TRP A 270 10.85 2.76 -15.35
C TRP A 270 10.85 4.29 -15.49
N GLN A 271 9.99 4.82 -16.36
CA GLN A 271 9.83 6.25 -16.50
C GLN A 271 9.09 6.80 -15.30
N LEU A 272 9.47 7.98 -14.83
CA LEU A 272 8.69 8.60 -13.77
C LEU A 272 7.29 8.90 -14.32
N SER A 273 6.28 8.51 -13.56
CA SER A 273 4.90 8.85 -13.88
C SER A 273 4.70 10.37 -13.87
N PRO A 274 3.90 10.94 -14.79
CA PRO A 274 3.52 12.36 -14.77
C PRO A 274 2.61 12.71 -13.59
N VAL A 275 2.00 11.70 -12.97
CA VAL A 275 1.24 11.80 -11.72
C VAL A 275 2.09 11.19 -10.60
N ASP A 276 2.12 11.80 -9.40
CA ASP A 276 2.97 11.48 -8.22
C ASP A 276 2.71 10.09 -7.60
N GLN A 277 1.99 9.30 -8.35
CA GLN A 277 0.92 8.47 -7.93
C GLN A 277 1.32 7.04 -8.34
N ILE A 278 1.69 6.87 -9.60
CA ILE A 278 2.30 5.64 -10.07
C ILE A 278 3.82 5.85 -9.93
N PHE A 279 4.53 4.95 -9.24
CA PHE A 279 5.96 5.17 -8.98
C PHE A 279 6.78 5.23 -10.28
N HIS A 280 6.45 4.33 -11.21
CA HIS A 280 6.97 4.34 -12.55
C HIS A 280 5.94 3.84 -13.54
N VAL A 281 6.00 4.32 -14.77
CA VAL A 281 5.18 3.87 -15.89
C VAL A 281 6.08 3.36 -17.01
N ALA A 282 5.52 2.50 -17.86
CA ALA A 282 6.02 2.36 -19.21
C ALA A 282 5.52 3.57 -20.01
N ALA A 283 6.41 4.27 -20.70
CA ALA A 283 6.04 5.38 -21.56
C ALA A 283 6.48 5.11 -23.00
N CYS A 284 5.65 5.52 -23.94
CA CYS A 284 5.92 5.48 -25.36
C CYS A 284 5.43 6.79 -25.97
N SER A 285 6.24 7.39 -26.84
CA SER A 285 5.93 8.65 -27.53
C SER A 285 5.85 8.51 -29.05
N THR A 286 5.95 7.28 -29.55
CA THR A 286 5.90 6.96 -30.98
C THR A 286 4.80 5.93 -31.24
N PRO A 287 3.95 6.09 -32.27
CA PRO A 287 2.98 5.07 -32.65
C PRO A 287 3.66 3.77 -33.13
N GLY A 288 3.09 2.61 -32.78
CA GLY A 288 3.48 1.30 -33.34
C GLY A 288 4.16 0.31 -32.38
N PRO A 289 5.08 0.70 -31.48
CA PRO A 289 5.69 -0.22 -30.53
C PRO A 289 4.66 -0.95 -29.66
N GLU A 290 4.87 -2.25 -29.45
CA GLU A 290 3.93 -3.11 -28.72
C GLU A 290 4.40 -3.41 -27.29
N MET A 291 3.43 -3.61 -26.39
CA MET A 291 3.62 -4.28 -25.10
C MET A 291 2.85 -5.60 -25.13
N ARG A 292 3.51 -6.72 -24.79
CA ARG A 292 2.91 -8.07 -24.82
C ARG A 292 2.92 -8.70 -23.45
N MET A 293 1.84 -9.39 -23.08
CA MET A 293 1.77 -10.12 -21.82
C MET A 293 0.88 -11.35 -21.98
N ASP A 294 1.38 -12.49 -21.53
CA ASP A 294 0.60 -13.72 -21.43
C ASP A 294 -0.19 -13.74 -20.12
N PHE A 295 -1.46 -14.14 -20.19
CA PHE A 295 -2.30 -14.30 -19.00
C PHE A 295 -3.27 -15.47 -19.15
N ILE A 296 -3.80 -15.93 -18.03
CA ILE A 296 -4.89 -16.90 -17.96
C ILE A 296 -6.02 -16.24 -17.19
N GLY A 297 -7.15 -15.99 -17.84
CA GLY A 297 -8.30 -15.35 -17.23
C GLY A 297 -9.44 -15.11 -18.21
N THR A 298 -10.55 -14.60 -17.69
CA THR A 298 -11.74 -14.23 -18.48
C THR A 298 -11.86 -12.72 -18.68
N ALA A 299 -10.97 -11.94 -18.06
CA ALA A 299 -10.88 -10.49 -18.19
C ALA A 299 -9.41 -10.06 -18.08
N VAL A 300 -9.06 -9.02 -18.84
CA VAL A 300 -7.77 -8.33 -18.80
C VAL A 300 -8.03 -6.85 -19.04
N GLY A 301 -7.23 -6.01 -18.40
CA GLY A 301 -7.30 -4.56 -18.57
C GLY A 301 -5.93 -3.93 -18.40
N VAL A 302 -5.75 -2.77 -19.03
CA VAL A 302 -4.59 -1.93 -18.81
C VAL A 302 -4.97 -0.88 -17.78
N TYR A 303 -4.09 -0.67 -16.82
CA TYR A 303 -4.25 0.31 -15.78
C TYR A 303 -3.09 1.30 -15.83
N GLY A 304 -3.38 2.58 -16.04
CA GLY A 304 -2.37 3.60 -16.32
C GLY A 304 -2.87 5.02 -16.08
N VAL A 305 -2.14 5.98 -16.62
CA VAL A 305 -2.43 7.41 -16.51
C VAL A 305 -3.09 7.89 -17.79
N THR A 306 -4.16 8.67 -17.68
CA THR A 306 -4.78 9.40 -18.78
C THR A 306 -4.53 10.90 -18.64
N GLY A 307 -4.49 11.64 -19.74
CA GLY A 307 -4.16 13.06 -19.73
C GLY A 307 -4.22 13.67 -21.13
N PRO A 308 -4.01 14.99 -21.26
CA PRO A 308 -4.04 15.68 -22.56
C PRO A 308 -2.94 15.23 -23.52
N ASP A 309 -1.90 14.56 -23.02
CA ASP A 309 -0.79 13.97 -23.75
C ASP A 309 -0.90 12.44 -23.90
N ALA A 310 -2.01 11.83 -23.45
CA ALA A 310 -2.23 10.39 -23.60
C ALA A 310 -2.54 10.05 -25.06
N GLY A 311 -1.80 9.09 -25.61
CA GLY A 311 -2.12 8.46 -26.88
C GLY A 311 -3.18 7.38 -26.71
N ASP A 312 -4.03 7.20 -27.72
CA ASP A 312 -4.95 6.08 -27.78
C ASP A 312 -4.19 4.76 -27.88
N LEU A 313 -4.77 3.71 -27.30
CA LEU A 313 -4.20 2.37 -27.33
C LEU A 313 -4.98 1.50 -28.31
N GLU A 314 -4.31 0.53 -28.89
CA GLU A 314 -4.95 -0.60 -29.54
C GLU A 314 -4.57 -1.87 -28.78
N PHE A 315 -5.49 -2.84 -28.72
CA PHE A 315 -5.22 -4.15 -28.14
C PHE A 315 -5.65 -5.28 -29.07
N SER A 316 -4.93 -6.39 -29.00
CA SER A 316 -5.28 -7.67 -29.63
C SER A 316 -5.15 -8.78 -28.59
N LEU A 317 -6.10 -9.71 -28.60
CA LEU A 317 -6.09 -10.90 -27.76
C LEU A 317 -5.91 -12.12 -28.66
N ASP A 318 -4.99 -13.01 -28.29
CA ASP A 318 -4.71 -14.28 -28.98
C ASP A 318 -4.48 -14.16 -30.49
N GLY A 319 -3.79 -13.09 -30.92
CA GLY A 319 -3.53 -12.81 -32.33
C GLY A 319 -4.77 -12.40 -33.14
N GLY A 320 -5.85 -12.03 -32.45
CA GLY A 320 -7.08 -11.55 -33.05
C GLY A 320 -6.96 -10.15 -33.67
N ARG A 321 -8.10 -9.62 -34.12
CA ARG A 321 -8.15 -8.26 -34.70
C ARG A 321 -7.85 -7.21 -33.63
N TRP A 322 -7.00 -6.25 -33.97
CA TRP A 322 -6.78 -5.05 -33.17
C TRP A 322 -8.07 -4.26 -32.94
N GLN A 323 -8.23 -3.76 -31.73
CA GLN A 323 -9.36 -2.96 -31.27
C GLN A 323 -8.83 -1.70 -30.59
N GLY A 324 -9.34 -0.54 -31.01
CA GLY A 324 -8.96 0.74 -30.42
C GLY A 324 -9.66 0.98 -29.08
N VAL A 325 -8.93 1.60 -28.17
CA VAL A 325 -9.39 2.11 -26.87
C VAL A 325 -8.99 3.57 -26.81
N SER A 326 -9.99 4.44 -26.73
CA SER A 326 -9.75 5.86 -26.50
C SER A 326 -9.23 6.02 -25.07
N VAL A 327 -7.98 6.44 -24.95
CA VAL A 327 -7.33 6.74 -23.67
C VAL A 327 -7.17 8.25 -23.51
N PHE A 328 -7.16 8.98 -24.62
CA PHE A 328 -7.25 10.44 -24.62
C PHE A 328 -8.54 10.90 -23.93
N ASP A 329 -8.39 11.62 -22.82
CA ASP A 329 -9.49 12.23 -22.10
C ASP A 329 -9.64 13.69 -22.52
N ARG A 330 -10.61 13.97 -23.38
CA ARG A 330 -10.94 15.34 -23.82
C ARG A 330 -11.59 16.18 -22.72
N GLU A 331 -12.10 15.54 -21.66
CA GLU A 331 -12.73 16.16 -20.50
C GLU A 331 -11.79 16.26 -19.28
N ALA A 332 -10.47 16.11 -19.48
CA ALA A 332 -9.48 16.65 -18.55
C ALA A 332 -9.56 18.20 -18.57
N GLU A 333 -10.64 18.74 -17.99
CA GLU A 333 -11.06 20.15 -18.06
C GLU A 333 -10.02 21.15 -17.51
N ASP A 334 -9.02 20.65 -16.78
CA ASP A 334 -7.93 21.45 -16.21
C ASP A 334 -6.59 21.36 -16.99
N GLY A 335 -6.51 20.55 -18.04
CA GLY A 335 -5.29 20.36 -18.83
C GLY A 335 -4.18 19.57 -18.10
N THR A 336 -4.53 18.71 -17.13
CA THR A 336 -3.57 17.92 -16.36
C THR A 336 -3.71 16.41 -16.59
N CYS A 337 -2.65 15.64 -16.29
CA CYS A 337 -2.68 14.18 -16.30
C CYS A 337 -3.28 13.66 -14.98
N HIS A 338 -4.08 12.60 -15.06
CA HIS A 338 -4.78 11.95 -13.97
C HIS A 338 -4.49 10.43 -14.09
N LEU A 339 -3.76 9.74 -13.20
CA LEU A 339 -4.32 8.94 -12.10
C LEU A 339 -3.26 8.21 -11.22
N PHE A 340 -3.59 8.10 -9.91
CA PHE A 340 -3.39 6.96 -8.97
C PHE A 340 -2.12 6.74 -8.13
N LEU A 341 -2.22 6.97 -6.79
CA LEU A 341 -1.34 6.54 -5.67
C LEU A 341 -0.19 7.44 -5.12
N GLN A 342 -0.44 8.59 -4.49
CA GLN A 342 0.69 9.36 -3.94
C GLN A 342 1.45 8.52 -2.87
N MET A 343 2.71 8.16 -3.12
CA MET A 343 3.61 7.95 -1.99
C MET A 343 3.68 9.30 -1.31
N GLU A 344 3.33 9.35 -0.02
CA GLU A 344 3.46 10.60 0.73
C GLU A 344 4.84 11.19 0.41
N PRO A 345 4.95 12.50 0.14
CA PRO A 345 6.25 13.12 -0.14
C PRO A 345 7.24 12.61 0.89
N LEU A 346 8.36 12.05 0.41
CA LEU A 346 9.36 11.47 1.28
C LEU A 346 9.79 12.55 2.27
N GLY A 347 9.33 12.44 3.52
CA GLY A 347 9.77 13.30 4.62
C GLY A 347 11.20 12.97 5.06
N TYR A 348 12.03 12.49 4.13
CA TYR A 348 13.41 12.12 4.35
C TYR A 348 14.32 13.24 3.85
N ASN A 349 14.94 13.92 4.81
CA ASN A 349 16.06 14.82 4.54
C ASN A 349 17.34 14.06 4.88
N PRO A 350 18.18 13.73 3.89
CA PRO A 350 19.42 13.02 4.16
C PRO A 350 20.38 13.90 4.99
N PRO A 351 21.28 13.31 5.80
CA PRO A 351 22.25 14.07 6.59
C PRO A 351 23.09 15.00 5.71
N LYS A 352 23.36 16.23 6.18
CA LYS A 352 24.13 17.22 5.39
C LYS A 352 25.62 16.86 5.28
N ASP A 353 26.12 16.09 6.22
CA ASP A 353 27.50 15.63 6.35
C ASP A 353 27.75 14.24 5.74
N ARG A 354 26.74 13.68 5.05
CA ARG A 354 26.86 12.40 4.34
C ARG A 354 28.01 12.40 3.34
N TRP A 355 28.53 11.21 3.07
CA TRP A 355 29.61 10.93 2.12
C TRP A 355 31.02 11.29 2.58
N GLY A 356 31.18 11.81 3.80
CA GLY A 356 32.49 12.12 4.36
C GLY A 356 33.44 10.93 4.42
N LEU A 357 32.89 9.70 4.46
CA LEU A 357 33.66 8.45 4.54
C LEU A 357 33.57 7.59 3.26
N ILE A 358 32.90 8.10 2.20
CA ILE A 358 32.86 7.50 0.86
C ILE A 358 33.22 8.49 -0.28
N PRO A 359 34.26 9.34 -0.13
CA PRO A 359 34.58 10.38 -1.12
C PRO A 359 34.98 9.83 -2.50
N LYS A 360 35.62 8.65 -2.59
CA LYS A 360 36.03 8.05 -3.87
C LYS A 360 34.83 7.54 -4.65
N THR A 361 33.86 6.97 -3.95
CA THR A 361 32.56 6.56 -4.51
C THR A 361 31.86 7.76 -5.13
N MET A 362 31.71 8.85 -4.38
CA MET A 362 31.03 10.04 -4.88
C MET A 362 31.79 10.72 -6.03
N LYS A 363 33.13 10.71 -5.99
CA LYS A 363 33.96 11.20 -7.09
C LYS A 363 33.68 10.42 -8.38
N ARG A 364 33.67 9.08 -8.31
CA ARG A 364 33.37 8.22 -9.48
C ARG A 364 31.96 8.42 -10.03
N LEU A 365 30.97 8.58 -9.15
CA LEU A 365 29.61 8.90 -9.60
C LEU A 365 29.59 10.24 -10.35
N ARG A 366 30.18 11.30 -9.79
CA ARG A 366 30.14 12.65 -10.36
C ARG A 366 30.94 12.81 -11.65
N GLU A 367 32.11 12.17 -11.73
CA GLU A 367 33.00 12.28 -12.89
C GLU A 367 32.64 11.28 -14.00
N GLY A 368 31.76 10.31 -13.71
CA GLY A 368 31.43 9.21 -14.60
C GLY A 368 32.41 8.03 -14.47
N GLY A 369 31.97 6.86 -14.93
CA GLY A 369 32.71 5.61 -14.85
C GLY A 369 31.96 4.46 -14.17
N LYS A 370 32.62 3.31 -14.06
CA LYS A 370 32.06 2.10 -13.45
C LYS A 370 32.36 2.04 -11.95
N LEU A 371 31.32 1.90 -11.14
CA LEU A 371 31.38 1.70 -9.70
C LEU A 371 30.95 0.27 -9.38
N ARG A 372 31.85 -0.55 -8.83
CA ARG A 372 31.49 -1.91 -8.39
C ARG A 372 31.06 -1.92 -6.93
N VAL A 373 29.79 -2.26 -6.71
CA VAL A 373 29.17 -2.29 -5.39
C VAL A 373 28.88 -3.74 -4.99
N VAL A 374 29.53 -4.24 -3.94
CA VAL A 374 29.18 -5.55 -3.35
C VAL A 374 28.19 -5.30 -2.22
N MET A 375 27.01 -5.92 -2.32
CA MET A 375 26.00 -5.90 -1.27
C MET A 375 26.05 -7.20 -0.48
N LEU A 376 26.53 -7.15 0.76
CA LEU A 376 26.76 -8.29 1.65
C LEU A 376 25.69 -8.35 2.75
N GLY A 377 25.07 -9.53 2.92
CA GLY A 377 24.12 -9.76 4.00
C GLY A 377 23.18 -10.93 3.73
N ASP A 378 21.91 -10.75 4.08
CA ASP A 378 20.87 -11.77 4.02
C ASP A 378 19.77 -11.42 3.00
N SER A 379 18.59 -12.03 3.16
CA SER A 379 17.44 -11.78 2.30
C SER A 379 16.94 -10.34 2.34
N ILE A 380 17.23 -9.57 3.40
CA ILE A 380 16.88 -8.14 3.47
C ILE A 380 17.79 -7.33 2.55
N VAL A 381 19.09 -7.65 2.52
CA VAL A 381 20.01 -7.03 1.54
C VAL A 381 19.61 -7.40 0.11
N ASN A 382 19.13 -8.63 -0.11
CA ASN A 382 18.52 -9.00 -1.39
C ASN A 382 17.24 -8.22 -1.71
N ASN A 383 16.51 -7.76 -0.70
CA ASN A 383 15.32 -6.93 -0.90
C ASN A 383 15.72 -5.49 -1.23
N ILE A 384 16.70 -4.94 -0.51
CA ILE A 384 17.25 -3.59 -0.75
C ILE A 384 17.84 -3.52 -2.15
N GLN A 385 18.60 -4.51 -2.61
CA GLN A 385 19.14 -4.49 -3.98
C GLN A 385 18.01 -4.53 -5.02
N SER A 386 16.91 -5.23 -4.76
CA SER A 386 15.75 -5.34 -5.66
C SER A 386 14.95 -4.03 -5.79
N SER A 387 15.32 -2.97 -5.06
CA SER A 387 14.77 -1.62 -5.23
C SER A 387 15.20 -0.92 -6.51
N SER A 388 16.19 -1.48 -7.23
CA SER A 388 16.80 -0.86 -8.40
C SER A 388 17.36 0.55 -8.14
N PHE A 389 17.77 0.85 -6.89
CA PHE A 389 18.34 2.16 -6.53
C PHE A 389 19.50 2.59 -7.43
N ASN A 390 20.26 1.63 -7.98
CA ASN A 390 21.36 1.91 -8.89
C ASN A 390 20.89 2.71 -10.12
N LEU A 391 19.74 2.39 -10.70
CA LEU A 391 19.19 3.12 -11.85
C LEU A 391 18.80 4.55 -11.48
N LEU A 392 18.30 4.75 -10.25
CA LEU A 392 17.95 6.08 -9.74
C LEU A 392 19.20 6.95 -9.49
N VAL A 393 20.29 6.33 -9.01
CA VAL A 393 21.58 7.00 -8.79
C VAL A 393 22.26 7.31 -10.12
N GLU A 394 22.30 6.36 -11.07
CA GLU A 394 22.83 6.55 -12.42
C GLU A 394 22.10 7.68 -13.16
N ARG A 395 20.78 7.79 -12.98
CA ARG A 395 20.00 8.93 -13.51
C ARG A 395 20.45 10.26 -12.92
N THR A 396 20.75 10.28 -11.62
CA THR A 396 21.26 11.49 -10.94
C THR A 396 22.65 11.87 -11.42
N TYR A 397 23.44 10.88 -11.84
CA TYR A 397 24.82 11.04 -12.28
C TYR A 397 25.05 10.46 -13.68
N PRO A 398 24.59 11.16 -14.74
CA PRO A 398 24.76 10.70 -16.12
C PRO A 398 26.22 10.43 -16.45
N GLY A 399 26.51 9.28 -17.07
CA GLY A 399 27.87 8.84 -17.40
C GLY A 399 28.51 7.93 -16.33
N SER A 400 27.86 7.73 -15.19
CA SER A 400 28.21 6.66 -14.24
C SER A 400 27.44 5.37 -14.54
N SER A 401 28.02 4.22 -14.17
CA SER A 401 27.34 2.92 -14.18
C SER A 401 27.68 2.15 -12.90
N ILE A 402 26.69 1.54 -12.28
CA ILE A 402 26.83 0.81 -11.02
C ILE A 402 26.71 -0.69 -11.32
N GLU A 403 27.83 -1.40 -11.20
CA GLU A 403 27.86 -2.86 -11.19
C GLU A 403 27.53 -3.36 -9.79
N LYS A 404 26.25 -3.68 -9.57
CA LYS A 404 25.75 -4.20 -8.31
C LYS A 404 25.93 -5.72 -8.23
N ILE A 405 26.75 -6.19 -7.30
CA ILE A 405 27.00 -7.59 -7.02
C ILE A 405 26.25 -7.98 -5.74
N VAL A 406 25.22 -8.80 -5.89
CA VAL A 406 24.40 -9.28 -4.79
C VAL A 406 25.07 -10.52 -4.18
N SER A 407 25.75 -10.34 -3.05
CA SER A 407 26.53 -11.39 -2.39
C SER A 407 25.90 -11.74 -1.06
N VAL A 408 24.77 -12.45 -1.12
CA VAL A 408 23.90 -12.70 0.02
C VAL A 408 23.68 -14.19 0.27
N ARG A 409 23.35 -14.52 1.52
CA ARG A 409 22.91 -15.84 1.94
C ARG A 409 21.81 -15.69 2.98
N GLY A 410 20.67 -16.34 2.76
CA GLY A 410 19.54 -16.30 3.70
C GLY A 410 19.96 -16.69 5.12
N SER A 411 19.37 -16.02 6.12
CA SER A 411 19.61 -16.28 7.55
C SER A 411 21.09 -16.22 7.99
N THR A 412 21.92 -15.44 7.27
CA THR A 412 23.37 -15.38 7.47
C THR A 412 23.84 -13.94 7.64
N GLY A 413 24.68 -13.68 8.66
CA GLY A 413 25.29 -12.37 8.92
C GLY A 413 26.82 -12.44 8.92
N CYS A 414 27.46 -11.35 9.34
CA CYS A 414 28.92 -11.24 9.38
C CYS A 414 29.58 -12.25 10.33
N TRP A 415 28.85 -12.78 11.31
CA TRP A 415 29.31 -13.90 12.15
C TRP A 415 29.75 -15.12 11.33
N TYR A 416 29.24 -15.28 10.11
CA TYR A 416 29.65 -16.30 9.14
C TYR A 416 30.67 -15.77 8.11
N TYR A 417 30.46 -14.54 7.62
CA TYR A 417 31.32 -13.96 6.58
C TYR A 417 32.72 -13.59 7.08
N GLN A 418 32.90 -13.41 8.39
CA GLN A 418 34.21 -13.12 8.98
C GLN A 418 35.22 -14.28 8.87
N GLU A 419 34.75 -15.50 8.60
CA GLU A 419 35.63 -16.63 8.33
C GLU A 419 36.41 -16.37 7.02
N PRO A 420 37.76 -16.48 7.01
CA PRO A 420 38.58 -16.04 5.87
C PRO A 420 38.16 -16.59 4.50
N GLU A 421 37.79 -17.88 4.43
CA GLU A 421 37.31 -18.50 3.18
C GLU A 421 35.96 -17.96 2.73
N ASN A 422 35.07 -17.67 3.67
CA ASN A 422 33.78 -17.05 3.36
C ASN A 422 33.99 -15.60 2.93
N LEU A 423 34.83 -14.83 3.63
CA LEU A 423 35.14 -13.46 3.25
C LEU A 423 35.71 -13.39 1.83
N LYS A 424 36.65 -14.29 1.51
CA LYS A 424 37.21 -14.41 0.17
C LYS A 424 36.14 -14.71 -0.87
N ARG A 425 35.27 -15.67 -0.59
CA ARG A 425 34.20 -16.12 -1.50
C ARG A 425 33.12 -15.05 -1.72
N TYR A 426 32.72 -14.33 -0.68
CA TYR A 426 31.57 -13.42 -0.72
C TYR A 426 31.95 -11.96 -0.95
N VAL A 427 33.18 -11.55 -0.64
CA VAL A 427 33.61 -10.16 -0.77
C VAL A 427 34.86 -10.04 -1.65
N LEU A 428 35.99 -10.62 -1.23
CA LEU A 428 37.29 -10.27 -1.82
C LEU A 428 37.42 -10.66 -3.29
N ARG A 429 36.85 -11.82 -3.69
CA ARG A 429 36.89 -12.25 -5.10
C ARG A 429 36.25 -11.26 -6.07
N HIS A 430 35.38 -10.39 -5.57
CA HIS A 430 34.66 -9.41 -6.38
C HIS A 430 35.43 -8.09 -6.51
N ALA A 431 36.44 -7.84 -5.66
CA ALA A 431 37.20 -6.59 -5.62
C ALA A 431 36.28 -5.34 -5.69
N PRO A 432 35.39 -5.13 -4.70
CA PRO A 432 34.50 -3.97 -4.67
C PRO A 432 35.26 -2.64 -4.60
N ASP A 433 34.71 -1.62 -5.24
CA ASP A 433 35.03 -0.22 -4.93
C ASP A 433 34.29 0.22 -3.65
N LEU A 434 33.04 -0.23 -3.52
CA LEU A 434 32.18 0.00 -2.37
C LEU A 434 31.62 -1.32 -1.83
N LEU A 435 31.83 -1.58 -0.55
CA LEU A 435 31.19 -2.67 0.19
C LEU A 435 30.03 -2.13 1.01
N VAL A 436 28.84 -2.67 0.78
CA VAL A 436 27.63 -2.34 1.55
C VAL A 436 27.26 -3.55 2.40
N ILE A 437 27.27 -3.39 3.73
CA ILE A 437 26.93 -4.45 4.69
C ILE A 437 25.59 -4.13 5.36
N GLY A 438 24.68 -5.09 5.40
CA GLY A 438 23.41 -4.93 6.10
C GLY A 438 22.73 -6.25 6.45
N GLY A 439 21.43 -6.17 6.75
CA GLY A 439 20.58 -7.33 7.01
C GLY A 439 20.34 -7.61 8.49
N ILE A 440 19.26 -8.33 8.77
CA ILE A 440 18.74 -8.58 10.12
C ILE A 440 19.38 -9.81 10.79
N SER A 441 20.06 -10.65 10.01
CA SER A 441 20.64 -11.93 10.46
C SER A 441 21.96 -11.79 11.22
N GLN A 442 22.30 -10.58 11.66
CA GLN A 442 23.55 -10.24 12.33
C GLN A 442 23.62 -10.74 13.78
N ARG A 443 22.50 -11.21 14.36
CA ARG A 443 22.40 -11.70 15.75
C ARG A 443 22.83 -10.67 16.80
N GLY A 444 22.78 -9.38 16.46
CA GLY A 444 23.25 -8.30 17.32
C GLY A 444 24.78 -8.19 17.44
N ASP A 445 25.54 -8.97 16.67
CA ASP A 445 27.00 -9.08 16.73
C ASP A 445 27.67 -8.05 15.80
N VAL A 446 27.93 -6.86 16.35
CA VAL A 446 28.63 -5.78 15.62
C VAL A 446 30.14 -6.04 15.50
N GLU A 447 30.70 -6.90 16.34
CA GLU A 447 32.14 -7.21 16.31
C GLU A 447 32.48 -8.15 15.15
N ALA A 448 31.57 -9.05 14.77
CA ALA A 448 31.72 -9.79 13.53
C ALA A 448 31.67 -8.87 12.29
N ILE A 449 30.85 -7.81 12.31
CA ILE A 449 30.84 -6.80 11.25
C ILE A 449 32.19 -6.07 11.20
N ARG A 450 32.70 -5.64 12.36
CA ARG A 450 34.04 -5.04 12.51
C ARG A 450 35.12 -5.95 11.93
N SER A 451 35.10 -7.24 12.26
CA SER A 451 36.04 -8.23 11.74
C SER A 451 36.03 -8.30 10.20
N VAL A 452 34.84 -8.37 9.58
CA VAL A 452 34.70 -8.34 8.12
C VAL A 452 35.27 -7.05 7.52
N ILE A 453 35.00 -5.88 8.12
CA ILE A 453 35.51 -4.59 7.67
C ILE A 453 37.04 -4.56 7.71
N SER A 454 37.62 -4.91 8.86
CA SER A 454 39.07 -4.91 9.08
C SER A 454 39.79 -5.84 8.12
N GLN A 455 39.30 -7.07 7.95
CA GLN A 455 39.88 -8.03 7.02
C GLN A 455 39.73 -7.58 5.56
N THR A 456 38.60 -6.97 5.19
CA THR A 456 38.38 -6.47 3.83
C THR A 456 39.35 -5.33 3.51
N ARG A 457 39.51 -4.35 4.42
CA ARG A 457 40.45 -3.24 4.23
C ARG A 457 41.91 -3.70 4.22
N ALA A 458 42.25 -4.72 5.01
CA ALA A 458 43.59 -5.32 4.96
C ALA A 458 43.91 -5.92 3.57
N ALA A 459 42.91 -6.53 2.91
CA ALA A 459 43.08 -7.11 1.57
C ALA A 459 42.88 -6.10 0.43
N LEU A 460 42.02 -5.10 0.62
CA LEU A 460 41.61 -4.10 -0.36
C LEU A 460 41.65 -2.70 0.29
N PRO A 461 42.83 -2.06 0.42
CA PRO A 461 42.98 -0.81 1.16
C PRO A 461 42.14 0.36 0.62
N GLU A 462 41.78 0.32 -0.66
CA GLU A 462 41.03 1.37 -1.33
C GLU A 462 39.51 1.24 -1.18
N VAL A 463 39.01 0.12 -0.65
CA VAL A 463 37.58 -0.14 -0.51
C VAL A 463 36.94 0.84 0.46
N GLU A 464 35.83 1.44 0.03
CA GLU A 464 34.98 2.21 0.93
C GLU A 464 33.84 1.35 1.44
N VAL A 465 33.33 1.65 2.64
CA VAL A 465 32.34 0.79 3.30
C VAL A 465 31.17 1.61 3.80
N ILE A 466 29.95 1.13 3.51
CA ILE A 466 28.72 1.58 4.15
C ILE A 466 28.15 0.44 4.99
N VAL A 467 27.75 0.75 6.21
CA VAL A 467 26.92 -0.15 7.04
C VAL A 467 25.49 0.39 7.11
N LEU A 468 24.52 -0.48 6.83
CA LEU A 468 23.10 -0.15 6.80
C LEU A 468 22.42 -0.60 8.09
N THR A 469 21.50 0.22 8.61
CA THR A 469 20.53 -0.28 9.58
C THR A 469 19.44 -1.13 8.92
N ASP A 470 18.75 -1.91 9.73
CA ASP A 470 17.62 -2.72 9.29
C ASP A 470 16.44 -1.86 8.86
N VAL A 471 15.74 -2.25 7.80
CA VAL A 471 14.49 -1.57 7.42
C VAL A 471 13.35 -1.94 8.38
N PHE A 472 13.21 -3.24 8.69
CA PHE A 472 12.08 -3.78 9.50
C PHE A 472 12.51 -4.59 10.74
N GLY A 473 13.80 -4.87 10.91
CA GLY A 473 14.30 -5.76 11.98
C GLY A 473 13.86 -7.22 11.81
N ALA A 474 14.33 -8.10 12.70
CA ALA A 474 13.71 -9.41 12.87
C ALA A 474 12.30 -9.27 13.49
N LYS A 475 11.42 -10.26 13.28
CA LYS A 475 10.02 -10.23 13.77
C LYS A 475 9.95 -9.82 15.25
N GLY A 476 9.33 -8.67 15.53
CA GLY A 476 9.14 -8.14 16.88
C GLY A 476 10.33 -7.38 17.48
N THR A 477 11.41 -7.14 16.72
CA THR A 477 12.58 -6.37 17.19
C THR A 477 12.52 -4.90 16.84
N ILE A 478 11.79 -4.54 15.78
CA ILE A 478 11.56 -3.16 15.34
C ILE A 478 10.07 -3.01 15.03
N ASP A 479 9.40 -2.09 15.73
CA ASP A 479 8.03 -1.69 15.39
C ASP A 479 8.09 -0.39 14.57
N PRO A 480 7.75 -0.41 13.28
CA PRO A 480 7.80 0.78 12.43
C PRO A 480 6.82 1.89 12.84
N TYR A 481 5.87 1.62 13.73
CA TYR A 481 4.96 2.62 14.29
C TYR A 481 5.35 3.07 15.71
N ASP A 482 6.39 2.51 16.32
CA ASP A 482 6.93 3.01 17.58
C ASP A 482 7.73 4.30 17.32
N PRO A 483 7.41 5.43 17.99
CA PRO A 483 8.18 6.66 17.89
C PRO A 483 9.69 6.49 18.12
N LYS A 484 10.11 5.50 18.93
CA LYS A 484 11.53 5.17 19.14
C LYS A 484 12.21 4.65 17.88
N THR A 485 11.50 3.88 17.07
CA THR A 485 12.01 3.42 15.78
C THR A 485 12.23 4.60 14.83
N ALA A 486 11.31 5.56 14.85
CA ALA A 486 11.37 6.80 14.07
C ALA A 486 12.36 7.87 14.62
N ALA A 487 13.08 7.55 15.70
CA ALA A 487 14.16 8.39 16.24
C ALA A 487 15.53 8.01 15.65
N GLU A 488 16.47 8.97 15.68
CA GLU A 488 17.89 8.62 15.52
C GLU A 488 18.34 7.74 16.70
N PRO A 489 19.24 6.77 16.45
CA PRO A 489 19.81 5.98 17.53
C PRO A 489 20.63 6.89 18.47
N ASP A 490 20.44 6.71 19.77
CA ASP A 490 21.25 7.40 20.79
C ASP A 490 22.68 6.84 20.73
N PRO A 491 23.72 7.67 20.50
CA PRO A 491 25.11 7.22 20.50
C PRO A 491 25.55 6.51 21.80
N ASN A 492 24.86 6.77 22.91
CA ASN A 492 25.13 6.15 24.21
C ASN A 492 24.19 4.96 24.52
N GLY A 493 23.25 4.66 23.64
CA GLY A 493 22.30 3.58 23.85
C GLY A 493 22.92 2.19 23.66
N THR A 494 22.23 1.19 24.18
CA THR A 494 22.73 -0.20 24.20
C THR A 494 22.06 -1.10 23.18
N GLY A 495 21.11 -0.59 22.38
CA GLY A 495 20.43 -1.36 21.34
C GLY A 495 21.33 -1.66 20.14
N TYR A 496 20.86 -2.50 19.22
CA TYR A 496 21.67 -2.91 18.07
C TYR A 496 22.02 -1.74 17.15
N ARG A 497 21.07 -0.83 16.86
CA ARG A 497 21.28 0.32 15.97
C ARG A 497 22.31 1.29 16.55
N GLU A 498 22.29 1.47 17.86
CA GLU A 498 23.20 2.32 18.64
C GLU A 498 24.61 1.72 18.65
N ARG A 499 24.73 0.41 18.95
CA ARG A 499 26.03 -0.29 18.87
C ARG A 499 26.59 -0.31 17.46
N LEU A 500 25.75 -0.42 16.43
CA LEU A 500 26.16 -0.35 15.04
C LEU A 500 26.68 1.04 14.67
N LEU A 501 25.99 2.11 15.09
CA LEU A 501 26.46 3.49 14.90
C LEU A 501 27.80 3.72 15.61
N LYS A 502 27.92 3.26 16.87
CA LYS A 502 29.16 3.38 17.64
C LYS A 502 30.32 2.68 16.93
N MET A 503 30.13 1.44 16.50
CA MET A 503 31.13 0.68 15.74
C MET A 503 31.50 1.39 14.44
N ALA A 504 30.52 1.91 13.69
CA ALA A 504 30.76 2.63 12.44
C ALA A 504 31.66 3.88 12.65
N ASN A 505 31.40 4.63 13.72
CA ASN A 505 32.21 5.79 14.09
C ASN A 505 33.64 5.40 14.49
N GLU A 506 33.80 4.32 15.26
CA GLU A 506 35.12 3.81 15.68
C GLU A 506 35.93 3.31 14.48
N GLU A 507 35.31 2.58 13.56
CA GLU A 507 35.95 2.06 12.34
C GLU A 507 36.06 3.11 11.23
N LYS A 508 35.48 4.31 11.40
CA LYS A 508 35.40 5.34 10.35
C LYS A 508 34.86 4.76 9.04
N VAL A 509 33.70 4.11 9.12
CA VAL A 509 32.90 3.67 7.96
C VAL A 509 31.61 4.47 7.90
N GLU A 510 31.07 4.64 6.69
CA GLU A 510 29.85 5.41 6.50
C GLU A 510 28.65 4.66 7.09
N TYR A 511 27.84 5.35 7.88
CA TYR A 511 26.64 4.80 8.51
C TYR A 511 25.39 5.33 7.82
N LEU A 512 24.53 4.43 7.33
CA LEU A 512 23.30 4.81 6.65
C LEU A 512 22.09 4.25 7.40
N ASN A 513 21.32 5.16 8.01
CA ASN A 513 20.11 4.82 8.76
C ASN A 513 18.89 4.73 7.82
N LEU A 514 18.51 3.50 7.43
CA LEU A 514 17.27 3.23 6.69
C LEU A 514 16.06 3.03 7.61
N THR A 515 16.26 2.54 8.84
CA THR A 515 15.17 2.27 9.80
C THR A 515 14.31 3.50 10.06
N GLN A 516 14.95 4.63 10.36
CA GLN A 516 14.25 5.83 10.78
C GLN A 516 13.39 6.45 9.66
N PRO A 517 13.92 6.77 8.46
CA PRO A 517 13.10 7.35 7.41
C PRO A 517 11.97 6.41 6.98
N TRP A 518 12.23 5.10 7.00
CA TRP A 518 11.23 4.08 6.76
C TRP A 518 10.08 4.13 7.78
N ALA A 519 10.39 4.08 9.08
CA ALA A 519 9.38 4.14 10.14
C ALA A 519 8.58 5.46 10.12
N ARG A 520 9.26 6.59 9.90
CA ARG A 520 8.59 7.90 9.75
C ARG A 520 7.59 7.90 8.60
N PHE A 521 7.99 7.38 7.43
CA PHE A 521 7.11 7.30 6.27
C PHE A 521 5.90 6.40 6.56
N LEU A 522 6.13 5.21 7.14
CA LEU A 522 5.03 4.28 7.42
C LEU A 522 4.02 4.87 8.41
N ALA A 523 4.50 5.49 9.48
CA ALA A 523 3.66 6.16 10.46
C ALA A 523 2.84 7.31 9.82
N ALA A 524 3.46 8.09 8.94
CA ALA A 524 2.80 9.18 8.24
C ALA A 524 1.75 8.68 7.22
N SER A 525 2.07 7.62 6.48
CA SER A 525 1.24 7.07 5.39
C SER A 525 -0.16 6.61 5.82
N LYS A 526 -0.32 6.24 7.11
CA LYS A 526 -1.53 5.59 7.66
C LYS A 526 -1.96 4.33 6.91
N GLN A 527 -1.05 3.70 6.18
CA GLN A 527 -1.27 2.46 5.45
C GLN A 527 -0.85 1.25 6.30
N PRO A 528 -1.43 0.05 6.08
CA PRO A 528 -0.93 -1.19 6.70
C PRO A 528 0.51 -1.45 6.28
N LEU A 529 1.31 -2.16 7.11
CA LEU A 529 2.61 -2.64 6.64
C LEU A 529 2.50 -3.52 5.40
N GLY A 530 1.43 -4.30 5.24
CA GLY A 530 1.19 -5.08 4.03
C GLY A 530 1.12 -4.24 2.75
N ALA A 531 0.86 -2.94 2.84
CA ALA A 531 0.97 -2.06 1.66
C ALA A 531 2.42 -1.97 1.16
N PHE A 532 3.42 -2.21 2.01
CA PHE A 532 4.85 -2.11 1.72
C PHE A 532 5.62 -3.40 1.99
N MET A 533 4.98 -4.42 2.56
CA MET A 533 5.59 -5.68 2.97
C MET A 533 4.89 -6.87 2.31
N SER A 534 5.67 -7.87 1.90
CA SER A 534 5.16 -9.14 1.41
C SER A 534 4.94 -10.14 2.55
N ASP A 535 5.71 -10.01 3.64
CA ASP A 535 5.59 -10.83 4.84
C ASP A 535 6.05 -10.07 6.09
N ALA A 536 6.43 -10.77 7.17
CA ALA A 536 6.81 -10.16 8.44
C ALA A 536 8.16 -9.41 8.42
N VAL A 537 9.01 -9.62 7.41
CA VAL A 537 10.36 -9.02 7.34
C VAL A 537 10.72 -8.49 5.95
N HIS A 538 10.09 -8.99 4.87
CA HIS A 538 10.39 -8.57 3.50
C HIS A 538 9.44 -7.47 3.01
N ALA A 539 10.03 -6.47 2.35
CA ALA A 539 9.33 -5.49 1.54
C ALA A 539 8.71 -6.14 0.29
N ASN A 540 7.47 -5.74 -0.02
CA ASN A 540 6.89 -5.97 -1.34
C ASN A 540 7.47 -4.99 -2.37
N ALA A 541 6.96 -5.00 -3.60
CA ALA A 541 7.42 -4.10 -4.66
C ALA A 541 7.36 -2.61 -4.25
N ARG A 542 6.25 -2.16 -3.64
CA ARG A 542 6.08 -0.78 -3.16
C ARG A 542 7.07 -0.42 -2.06
N GLY A 543 7.35 -1.35 -1.16
CA GLY A 543 8.38 -1.15 -0.13
C GLY A 543 9.79 -1.09 -0.72
N CYS A 544 10.09 -1.92 -1.70
CA CYS A 544 11.35 -1.85 -2.43
C CYS A 544 11.52 -0.49 -3.11
N GLN A 545 10.47 0.06 -3.74
CA GLN A 545 10.50 1.39 -4.34
C GLN A 545 10.81 2.48 -3.30
N LEU A 546 10.19 2.43 -2.12
CA LEU A 546 10.47 3.35 -1.01
C LEU A 546 11.93 3.28 -0.55
N ILE A 547 12.48 2.07 -0.38
CA ILE A 547 13.91 1.88 -0.08
C ILE A 547 14.78 2.49 -1.18
N GLY A 548 14.44 2.26 -2.45
CA GLY A 548 15.17 2.80 -3.60
C GLY A 548 15.21 4.33 -3.59
N ARG A 549 14.12 4.98 -3.20
CA ARG A 549 14.05 6.44 -3.08
C ARG A 549 14.83 6.99 -1.90
N PHE A 550 14.89 6.29 -0.77
CA PHE A 550 15.79 6.71 0.32
C PHE A 550 17.24 6.66 -0.12
N LEU A 551 17.64 5.62 -0.85
CA LEU A 551 18.99 5.49 -1.38
C LEU A 551 19.26 6.54 -2.47
N GLU A 552 18.32 6.80 -3.38
CA GLU A 552 18.43 7.90 -4.35
C GLU A 552 18.68 9.23 -3.63
N LEU A 553 17.82 9.61 -2.68
CA LEU A 553 17.95 10.87 -1.96
C LEU A 553 19.26 10.93 -1.15
N TYR A 554 19.68 9.82 -0.55
CA TYR A 554 20.95 9.75 0.15
C TYR A 554 22.14 10.02 -0.77
N PHE A 555 22.15 9.46 -1.99
CA PHE A 555 23.23 9.68 -2.96
C PHE A 555 23.05 10.97 -3.77
N ALA A 556 21.89 11.60 -3.78
CA ALA A 556 21.62 12.79 -4.58
C ALA A 556 22.23 14.08 -4.01
N PRO A 557 22.55 15.09 -4.86
CA PRO A 557 22.98 16.41 -4.39
C PRO A 557 21.91 17.08 -3.53
N ASP A 558 22.32 18.02 -2.68
CA ASP A 558 21.39 18.81 -1.88
C ASP A 558 20.40 19.57 -2.79
N GLY A 559 19.12 19.53 -2.43
CA GLY A 559 18.06 20.16 -3.22
C GLY A 559 17.67 19.39 -4.49
N TRP A 560 18.09 18.13 -4.64
CA TRP A 560 17.69 17.29 -5.77
C TRP A 560 16.16 17.18 -5.91
N ASP A 561 15.67 17.66 -7.04
CA ASP A 561 14.25 17.58 -7.42
C ASP A 561 14.06 16.55 -8.53
N ALA A 562 13.92 15.28 -8.12
CA ALA A 562 13.61 14.19 -9.05
C ALA A 562 12.32 14.44 -9.86
N ARG A 563 11.38 15.24 -9.32
CA ARG A 563 10.10 15.54 -9.98
C ARG A 563 10.28 16.57 -11.09
N GLY A 564 10.99 17.66 -10.82
CA GLY A 564 11.33 18.66 -11.83
C GLY A 564 12.12 18.08 -12.98
N VAL A 565 13.06 17.16 -12.71
CA VAL A 565 13.82 16.44 -13.75
C VAL A 565 12.90 15.61 -14.66
N ALA A 566 11.97 14.84 -14.09
CA ALA A 566 11.02 14.05 -14.88
C ALA A 566 10.02 14.90 -15.67
N GLN A 567 9.48 15.96 -15.05
CA GLN A 567 8.59 16.90 -15.73
C GLN A 567 9.28 17.62 -16.89
N ALA A 568 10.56 17.94 -16.75
CA ALA A 568 11.36 18.53 -17.83
C ALA A 568 11.64 17.54 -18.97
N ALA A 569 11.83 16.25 -18.66
CA ALA A 569 12.01 15.20 -19.67
C ALA A 569 10.76 15.01 -20.54
N LEU A 570 9.56 15.08 -19.94
CA LEU A 570 8.28 15.01 -20.66
C LEU A 570 8.03 16.21 -21.59
N LYS A 571 8.65 17.36 -21.29
CA LYS A 571 8.55 18.58 -22.12
C LYS A 571 9.53 18.60 -23.30
N ARG A 572 10.43 17.61 -23.43
CA ARG A 572 11.37 17.58 -24.55
C ARG A 572 10.65 17.08 -25.82
N PRO A 573 10.61 17.87 -26.91
CA PRO A 573 10.09 17.38 -28.17
C PRO A 573 10.98 16.25 -28.71
N ALA A 574 10.36 15.26 -29.37
CA ALA A 574 11.02 14.07 -29.94
C ALA A 574 12.12 14.36 -30.99
N SER A 575 12.37 15.63 -31.34
CA SER A 575 13.34 16.05 -32.34
C SER A 575 14.75 16.31 -31.83
N ALA A 576 15.00 16.22 -30.52
CA ALA A 576 16.35 16.31 -29.98
C ALA A 576 16.90 14.90 -29.73
N GLY A 577 17.57 14.34 -30.75
CA GLY A 577 18.42 13.16 -30.60
C GLY A 577 19.57 13.37 -29.59
N PRO A 578 20.33 12.31 -29.26
CA PRO A 578 21.24 12.26 -28.11
C PRO A 578 22.25 13.41 -28.03
#